data_AF-A0ABC8RYU0-F1
#
_entry.id   AF-A0ABC8RYU0-F1
#
_cell.length_a   1.000
_cell.length_b   1.000
_cell.length_c   1.000
_cell.angle_alpha   90.00
_cell.angle_beta   90.00
_cell.angle_gamma   90.00
#
_symmetry.space_group_name_H-M   'P 1'
#
loop_
_entity.id
_entity.type
_entity.pdbx_description
1 polymer ?
#
loop_
_entity_poly.entity_id
_entity_poly.type
_entity_poly.pdbx_seq_one_letter_code
_entity_poly.pdbx_strand_id
1 'polypeptide(L)'
;MHNDIQVRDELEQLLDDDDDMADLYLSRKLAGPASPVSGYGVSNWFLNSPTAGSKVSRVSRTSVGTIHGENDVEELEMLLEAYFMEIESTMNKLTVLREYIDDTEDYINIQLDNHRNQLIQLELFLSSGTVCLSVYSLVAAIFGMNIPYQWKEGHGHVFKWVVILTAVACGSLFLSIISYARHKGLVGS
;
A
#
# COMPACT_ATOMS: atom_id res chain seq x y z
N MET A 1 2.70 -1.21 -15.56
CA MET A 1 3.64 -0.65 -16.56
C MET A 1 2.95 -0.30 -17.88
N HIS A 2 2.20 -1.20 -18.52
CA HIS A 2 1.54 -0.90 -19.81
C HIS A 2 0.48 0.22 -19.75
N ASN A 3 -0.37 0.23 -18.70
CA ASN A 3 -1.40 1.26 -18.55
C ASN A 3 -0.85 2.65 -18.17
N ASP A 4 0.35 2.70 -17.57
CA ASP A 4 0.97 3.96 -17.13
C ASP A 4 1.53 4.73 -18.34
N ILE A 5 2.09 3.99 -19.30
CA ILE A 5 2.58 4.53 -20.57
C ILE A 5 1.40 5.00 -21.44
N GLN A 6 0.31 4.24 -21.46
CA GLN A 6 -0.88 4.61 -22.24
C GLN A 6 -1.55 5.89 -21.73
N VAL A 7 -1.64 6.08 -20.41
CA VAL A 7 -2.19 7.33 -19.84
C VAL A 7 -1.29 8.53 -20.16
N ARG A 8 0.04 8.34 -20.19
CA ARG A 8 0.98 9.40 -20.58
C ARG A 8 0.85 9.74 -22.07
N ASP A 9 0.81 8.73 -22.95
CA ASP A 9 0.70 8.94 -24.40
C ASP A 9 -0.64 9.62 -24.79
N GLU A 10 -1.75 9.26 -24.13
CA GLU A 10 -3.07 9.88 -24.37
C GLU A 10 -3.15 11.32 -23.83
N LEU A 11 -2.44 11.62 -22.73
CA LEU A 11 -2.37 12.97 -22.16
C LEU A 11 -1.48 13.90 -23.00
N GLU A 12 -0.39 13.37 -23.56
CA GLU A 12 0.51 14.05 -24.48
C GLU A 12 -0.18 14.30 -25.83
N GLN A 13 -1.01 13.36 -26.30
CA GLN A 13 -1.83 13.54 -27.49
C GLN A 13 -2.92 14.61 -27.34
N LEU A 14 -3.51 14.77 -26.14
CA LEU A 14 -4.46 15.85 -25.86
C LEU A 14 -3.79 17.23 -25.68
N LEU A 15 -2.48 17.27 -25.44
CA LEU A 15 -1.69 18.50 -25.34
C LEU A 15 -1.27 19.04 -26.71
N ASP A 16 -1.04 18.16 -27.68
CA ASP A 16 -0.60 18.50 -29.05
C ASP A 16 -1.75 18.86 -30.01
N ASP A 17 -3.02 18.59 -29.65
CA ASP A 17 -4.19 18.84 -30.52
C ASP A 17 -4.76 20.25 -30.30
N ASP A 18 -4.08 21.26 -30.84
CA ASP A 18 -4.42 22.69 -30.78
C ASP A 18 -5.87 23.00 -31.26
N ASP A 19 -6.45 22.14 -32.10
CA ASP A 19 -7.78 22.34 -32.70
C ASP A 19 -8.93 22.16 -31.67
N ASP A 20 -8.76 21.34 -30.64
CA ASP A 20 -9.78 21.08 -29.61
C ASP A 20 -9.72 22.09 -28.43
N MET A 21 -8.57 22.76 -28.25
CA MET A 21 -8.36 23.81 -27.23
C MET A 21 -9.27 25.03 -27.47
N ALA A 22 -9.55 25.34 -28.74
CA ALA A 22 -10.36 26.48 -29.15
C ALA A 22 -11.87 26.33 -28.85
N ASP A 23 -12.34 25.09 -28.69
CA ASP A 23 -13.77 24.76 -28.53
C ASP A 23 -14.26 24.82 -27.07
N LEU A 24 -13.35 24.91 -26.10
CA LEU A 24 -13.66 25.09 -24.66
C LEU A 24 -14.16 26.51 -24.30
N TYR A 25 -14.14 27.45 -25.25
CA TYR A 25 -14.72 28.79 -25.12
C TYR A 25 -16.27 28.78 -25.24
N LEU A 26 -16.95 28.25 -24.22
CA LEU A 26 -18.42 28.24 -24.12
C LEU A 26 -19.06 29.65 -24.02
N SER A 27 -18.31 30.68 -23.61
CA SER A 27 -18.84 32.05 -23.49
C SER A 27 -19.10 32.76 -24.83
N ARG A 28 -18.46 32.34 -25.92
CA ARG A 28 -18.71 32.90 -27.27
C ARG A 28 -19.83 32.16 -28.00
N LYS A 29 -20.00 30.86 -27.74
CA LYS A 29 -21.01 30.02 -28.41
C LYS A 29 -22.45 30.24 -27.93
N LEU A 30 -22.63 30.89 -26.77
CA LEU A 30 -23.93 31.39 -26.32
C LEU A 30 -24.29 32.79 -26.87
N ALA A 31 -23.35 33.46 -27.56
CA ALA A 31 -23.52 34.76 -28.17
C ALA A 31 -23.53 34.70 -29.72
N GLY A 32 -24.41 33.87 -30.28
CA GLY A 32 -24.92 34.03 -31.65
C GLY A 32 -24.80 32.79 -32.55
N PRO A 33 -25.81 32.47 -33.40
CA PRO A 33 -26.99 33.27 -33.73
C PRO A 33 -28.28 32.67 -33.12
N ALA A 34 -28.87 33.38 -32.16
CA ALA A 34 -30.32 33.33 -32.03
C ALA A 34 -30.93 34.17 -33.18
N SER A 35 -31.92 33.57 -33.84
CA SER A 35 -32.71 34.00 -34.99
C SER A 35 -33.08 35.49 -35.09
N PRO A 36 -33.42 35.98 -36.31
CA PRO A 36 -33.69 37.38 -36.56
C PRO A 36 -35.08 37.75 -36.04
N VAL A 37 -35.18 38.70 -35.11
CA VAL A 37 -36.22 39.72 -35.19
C VAL A 37 -35.94 40.92 -34.27
N SER A 38 -35.86 42.07 -34.92
CA SER A 38 -36.33 43.40 -34.51
C SER A 38 -35.89 44.03 -33.18
N GLY A 39 -35.22 45.18 -33.36
CA GLY A 39 -35.82 46.43 -32.87
C GLY A 39 -35.07 47.12 -31.74
N TYR A 40 -34.00 47.83 -32.10
CA TYR A 40 -33.53 49.10 -31.55
C TYR A 40 -33.91 49.47 -30.10
N GLY A 41 -32.90 49.51 -29.23
CA GLY A 41 -32.94 50.33 -28.01
C GLY A 41 -32.11 49.80 -26.85
N VAL A 42 -30.80 50.02 -26.88
CA VAL A 42 -29.93 50.07 -25.68
C VAL A 42 -29.26 51.45 -25.72
N SER A 43 -29.04 52.22 -24.68
CA SER A 43 -28.98 51.97 -23.24
C SER A 43 -29.09 53.35 -22.58
N ASN A 44 -29.59 53.44 -21.35
CA ASN A 44 -29.31 54.62 -20.54
C ASN A 44 -29.02 54.23 -19.09
N TRP A 45 -27.75 53.97 -18.81
CA TRP A 45 -27.22 54.22 -17.48
C TRP A 45 -25.80 54.77 -17.60
N PHE A 46 -25.70 56.03 -17.23
CA PHE A 46 -24.52 56.85 -17.22
C PHE A 46 -23.59 56.43 -16.09
N LEU A 47 -22.28 56.54 -16.32
CA LEU A 47 -21.36 57.00 -15.28
C LEU A 47 -20.38 58.01 -15.89
N ASN A 48 -20.51 59.26 -15.44
CA ASN A 48 -19.69 60.42 -15.77
C ASN A 48 -18.35 60.33 -15.00
N SER A 49 -17.19 60.79 -15.47
CA SER A 49 -16.73 62.20 -15.55
C SER A 49 -15.25 62.24 -16.07
N PRO A 50 -14.52 63.39 -16.08
CA PRO A 50 -14.34 64.22 -17.28
C PRO A 50 -12.85 64.41 -17.66
N THR A 51 -12.48 64.54 -18.94
CA THR A 51 -11.32 65.37 -19.34
C THR A 51 -11.45 65.81 -20.80
N ALA A 52 -10.98 67.04 -21.00
CA ALA A 52 -11.10 67.90 -22.16
C ALA A 52 -10.60 67.29 -23.48
N GLY A 53 -11.13 67.85 -24.56
CA GLY A 53 -11.16 67.23 -25.88
C GLY A 53 -9.92 67.39 -26.75
N SER A 54 -9.92 66.61 -27.82
CA SER A 54 -9.63 67.08 -29.18
C SER A 54 -9.94 66.00 -30.22
N LYS A 55 -10.93 66.28 -31.06
CA LYS A 55 -10.90 66.21 -32.54
C LYS A 55 -10.16 65.03 -33.18
N VAL A 56 -10.96 64.07 -33.64
CA VAL A 56 -10.87 63.29 -34.90
C VAL A 56 -9.51 63.26 -35.61
N SER A 57 -8.94 62.06 -35.69
CA SER A 57 -8.43 61.55 -36.97
C SER A 57 -8.71 60.05 -37.07
N ARG A 58 -9.62 59.71 -37.98
CA ARG A 58 -9.80 58.38 -38.54
C ARG A 58 -8.75 58.25 -39.63
N VAL A 59 -7.93 57.19 -39.60
CA VAL A 59 -7.55 56.33 -40.74
C VAL A 59 -6.37 55.44 -40.33
N SER A 60 -6.47 54.18 -40.79
CA SER A 60 -5.45 53.12 -40.76
C SER A 60 -5.25 52.42 -39.43
N ARG A 61 -6.15 51.45 -39.18
CA ARG A 61 -5.83 50.22 -38.45
C ARG A 61 -4.67 49.53 -39.18
N THR A 62 -3.45 49.72 -38.67
CA THR A 62 -2.35 48.79 -38.90
C THR A 62 -2.04 48.15 -37.55
N SER A 63 -2.28 46.85 -37.49
CA SER A 63 -1.54 45.91 -36.64
C SER A 63 -1.42 46.26 -35.16
N VAL A 64 -2.52 46.10 -34.41
CA VAL A 64 -2.48 45.79 -32.96
C VAL A 64 -3.72 44.94 -32.67
N GLY A 65 -3.58 43.63 -32.78
CA GLY A 65 -4.65 42.68 -32.50
C GLY A 65 -4.16 41.35 -31.95
N THR A 66 -2.87 41.04 -32.08
CA THR A 66 -2.31 39.75 -31.65
C THR A 66 -1.73 39.78 -30.23
N ILE A 67 -1.25 40.94 -29.75
CA ILE A 67 -0.48 40.99 -28.49
C ILE A 67 -1.31 40.63 -27.24
N HIS A 68 -2.62 40.87 -27.20
CA HIS A 68 -3.38 40.58 -25.98
C HIS A 68 -3.73 39.09 -25.83
N GLY A 69 -4.03 38.39 -26.93
CA GLY A 69 -4.36 36.96 -26.91
C GLY A 69 -3.14 36.06 -26.72
N GLU A 70 -1.96 36.47 -27.21
CA GLU A 70 -0.71 35.73 -27.01
C GLU A 70 -0.29 35.74 -25.52
N ASN A 71 -0.39 36.88 -24.83
CA ASN A 71 -0.08 36.98 -23.40
C ASN A 71 -1.05 36.18 -22.52
N ASP A 72 -2.35 36.13 -22.88
CA ASP A 72 -3.35 35.38 -22.12
C ASP A 72 -3.19 33.85 -22.31
N VAL A 73 -2.72 33.40 -23.48
CA VAL A 73 -2.41 31.98 -23.75
C VAL A 73 -1.11 31.55 -23.08
N GLU A 74 -0.08 32.40 -23.09
CA GLU A 74 1.20 32.13 -22.43
C GLU A 74 1.07 32.05 -20.89
N GLU A 75 0.16 32.84 -20.29
CA GLU A 75 -0.16 32.70 -18.86
C GLU A 75 -0.87 31.37 -18.53
N LEU A 76 -1.75 30.89 -19.43
CA LEU A 76 -2.41 29.58 -19.27
C LEU A 76 -1.43 28.42 -19.44
N GLU A 77 -0.50 28.53 -20.39
CA GLU A 77 0.56 27.54 -20.63
C GLU A 77 1.47 27.40 -19.39
N MET A 78 1.92 28.52 -18.80
CA MET A 78 2.72 28.49 -17.57
C MET A 78 1.98 27.86 -16.38
N LEU A 79 0.67 28.08 -16.26
CA LEU A 79 -0.14 27.48 -15.20
C LEU A 79 -0.33 25.97 -15.42
N LEU A 80 -0.63 25.58 -16.66
CA LEU A 80 -0.84 24.19 -17.05
C LEU A 80 0.46 23.39 -16.91
N GLU A 81 1.61 23.95 -17.27
CA GLU A 81 2.92 23.33 -17.08
C GLU A 81 3.27 23.19 -15.59
N ALA A 82 2.99 24.22 -14.77
CA ALA A 82 3.14 24.11 -13.32
C ALA A 82 2.26 23.01 -12.73
N TYR A 83 1.02 22.86 -13.22
CA TYR A 83 0.09 21.82 -12.77
C TYR A 83 0.53 20.42 -13.22
N PHE A 84 1.04 20.27 -14.45
CA PHE A 84 1.61 19.01 -14.91
C PHE A 84 2.85 18.60 -14.12
N MET A 85 3.76 19.55 -13.87
CA MET A 85 4.94 19.29 -13.04
C MET A 85 4.54 18.91 -11.60
N GLU A 86 3.46 19.50 -11.06
CA GLU A 86 2.91 19.13 -9.76
C GLU A 86 2.27 17.73 -9.77
N ILE A 87 1.53 17.37 -10.82
CA ILE A 87 0.96 16.04 -11.00
C ILE A 87 2.07 14.99 -11.10
N GLU A 88 3.11 15.21 -11.90
CA GLU A 88 4.24 14.29 -12.04
C GLU A 88 4.99 14.11 -10.71
N SER A 89 5.22 15.21 -10.00
CA SER A 89 5.81 15.18 -8.65
C SER A 89 4.98 14.37 -7.67
N THR A 90 3.65 14.51 -7.73
CA THR A 90 2.71 13.78 -6.87
C THR A 90 2.63 12.29 -7.25
N MET A 91 2.65 11.98 -8.54
CA MET A 91 2.67 10.61 -9.05
C MET A 91 3.94 9.88 -8.62
N ASN A 92 5.11 10.53 -8.72
CA ASN A 92 6.37 9.96 -8.26
C ASN A 92 6.36 9.67 -6.75
N LYS A 93 5.81 10.58 -5.93
CA LYS A 93 5.62 10.35 -4.49
C LYS A 93 4.68 9.18 -4.21
N LEU A 94 3.61 9.03 -5.00
CA LEU A 94 2.66 7.93 -4.88
C LEU A 94 3.33 6.59 -5.22
N THR A 95 4.17 6.55 -6.24
CA THR A 95 4.97 5.37 -6.61
C THR A 95 5.92 4.96 -5.48
N VAL A 96 6.66 5.92 -4.89
CA VAL A 96 7.54 5.64 -3.74
C VAL A 96 6.74 5.18 -2.52
N LEU A 97 5.58 5.78 -2.26
CA LEU A 97 4.72 5.36 -1.15
C LEU A 97 4.15 3.94 -1.36
N ARG A 98 3.81 3.59 -2.60
CA ARG A 98 3.38 2.23 -2.97
C ARG A 98 4.49 1.23 -2.70
N GLU A 99 5.71 1.53 -3.13
CA GLU A 99 6.89 0.70 -2.86
C GLU A 99 7.15 0.55 -1.35
N TYR A 100 7.03 1.63 -0.58
CA TYR A 100 7.15 1.59 0.88
C TYR A 100 6.06 0.71 1.55
N ILE A 101 4.83 0.73 1.03
CA ILE A 101 3.74 -0.12 1.52
C ILE A 101 4.04 -1.59 1.20
N ASP A 102 4.52 -1.87 -0.01
CA ASP A 102 4.89 -3.23 -0.45
C ASP A 102 6.04 -3.79 0.40
N ASP A 103 7.09 -2.99 0.63
CA ASP A 103 8.19 -3.33 1.54
C ASP A 103 7.69 -3.62 2.96
N THR A 104 6.70 -2.84 3.44
CA THR A 104 6.09 -3.04 4.75
C THR A 104 5.25 -4.31 4.80
N GLU A 105 4.53 -4.65 3.72
CA GLU A 105 3.75 -5.88 3.61
C GLU A 105 4.66 -7.11 3.65
N ASP A 106 5.75 -7.10 2.89
CA ASP A 106 6.75 -8.16 2.90
C ASP A 106 7.42 -8.30 4.28
N TYR A 107 7.74 -7.18 4.93
CA TYR A 107 8.26 -7.19 6.30
C TYR A 107 7.29 -7.84 7.30
N ILE A 108 6.01 -7.46 7.24
CA ILE A 108 4.96 -8.04 8.10
C ILE A 108 4.80 -9.53 7.80
N ASN A 109 4.85 -9.94 6.53
CA ASN A 109 4.70 -11.33 6.12
C ASN A 109 5.84 -12.21 6.68
N ILE A 110 7.10 -11.77 6.51
CA ILE A 110 8.27 -12.45 7.08
C ILE A 110 8.17 -12.54 8.61
N GLN A 111 7.74 -11.45 9.27
CA GLN A 111 7.62 -11.43 10.73
C GLN A 111 6.51 -12.37 11.23
N LEU A 112 5.37 -12.40 10.53
CA LEU A 112 4.23 -13.23 10.90
C LEU A 112 4.54 -14.72 10.71
N ASP A 113 5.26 -15.08 9.65
CA ASP A 113 5.73 -16.44 9.43
C ASP A 113 6.76 -16.87 10.48
N ASN A 114 7.67 -15.98 10.89
CA ASN A 114 8.58 -16.25 12.00
C ASN A 114 7.83 -16.47 13.32
N HIS A 115 6.80 -15.67 13.63
CA HIS A 115 5.98 -15.86 14.82
C HIS A 115 5.15 -17.15 14.78
N ARG A 116 4.57 -17.50 13.62
CA ARG A 116 3.88 -18.79 13.42
C ARG A 116 4.83 -19.95 13.64
N ASN A 117 6.03 -19.88 13.08
CA ASN A 117 7.06 -20.90 13.23
C ASN A 117 7.47 -21.07 14.70
N GLN A 118 7.63 -19.97 15.45
CA GLN A 118 7.86 -20.00 16.90
C GLN A 118 6.71 -20.67 17.66
N LEU A 119 5.46 -20.35 17.31
CA LEU A 119 4.28 -20.92 17.96
C LEU A 119 4.21 -22.44 17.74
N ILE A 120 4.37 -22.89 16.49
CA ILE A 120 4.39 -24.32 16.14
C ILE A 120 5.51 -25.04 16.91
N GLN A 121 6.68 -24.41 17.02
CA GLN A 121 7.79 -24.98 17.78
C GLN A 121 7.45 -25.15 19.27
N LEU A 122 6.84 -24.14 19.90
CA LEU A 122 6.43 -24.20 21.30
C LEU A 122 5.33 -25.25 21.52
N GLU A 123 4.38 -25.35 20.60
CA GLU A 123 3.32 -26.34 20.62
C GLU A 123 3.90 -27.76 20.54
N LEU A 124 4.82 -28.02 19.60
CA LEU A 124 5.51 -29.30 19.49
C LEU A 124 6.31 -29.65 20.75
N PHE A 125 6.99 -28.67 21.35
CA PHE A 125 7.73 -28.85 22.60
C PHE A 125 6.80 -29.24 23.76
N LEU A 126 5.71 -28.49 23.96
CA LEU A 126 4.73 -28.76 25.02
C LEU A 126 4.00 -30.09 24.81
N SER A 127 3.60 -30.39 23.58
CA SER A 127 2.94 -31.64 23.22
C SER A 127 3.85 -32.85 23.48
N SER A 128 5.09 -32.83 23.00
CA SER A 128 6.06 -33.91 23.24
C SER A 128 6.35 -34.09 24.74
N GLY A 129 6.45 -33.01 25.51
CA GLY A 129 6.68 -33.08 26.96
C GLY A 129 5.51 -33.72 27.68
N THR A 130 4.28 -33.38 27.28
CA THR A 130 3.05 -33.97 27.83
C THR A 130 2.96 -35.46 27.53
N VAL A 131 3.30 -35.88 26.30
CA VAL A 131 3.34 -37.30 25.92
C VAL A 131 4.36 -38.06 26.77
N CYS A 132 5.58 -37.54 26.91
CA CYS A 132 6.61 -38.15 27.76
C CYS A 132 6.16 -38.27 29.22
N LEU A 133 5.59 -37.20 29.79
CA LEU A 133 5.09 -37.20 31.16
C LEU A 133 3.93 -38.18 31.36
N SER A 134 3.06 -38.32 30.35
CA SER A 134 1.93 -39.28 30.39
C SER A 134 2.40 -40.73 30.45
N VAL A 135 3.42 -41.09 29.64
CA VAL A 135 4.02 -42.43 29.64
C VAL A 135 4.76 -42.69 30.95
N TYR A 136 5.54 -41.72 31.43
CA TYR A 136 6.21 -41.82 32.73
C TYR A 136 5.21 -41.98 33.88
N SER A 137 4.12 -41.21 33.87
CA SER A 137 3.05 -41.30 34.87
C SER A 137 2.33 -42.65 34.83
N LEU A 138 2.11 -43.22 33.65
CA LEU A 138 1.51 -44.56 33.51
C LEU A 138 2.40 -45.62 34.18
N VAL A 139 3.71 -45.59 33.88
CA VAL A 139 4.68 -46.53 34.47
C VAL A 139 4.72 -46.35 35.99
N ALA A 140 4.84 -45.11 36.46
CA ALA A 140 4.81 -44.79 37.89
C ALA A 140 3.52 -45.26 38.58
N ALA A 141 2.36 -45.14 37.92
CA ALA A 141 1.06 -45.57 38.45
C ALA A 141 0.96 -47.10 38.56
N ILE A 142 1.38 -47.84 37.52
CA ILE A 142 1.37 -49.31 37.53
C ILE A 142 2.23 -49.84 38.68
N PHE A 143 3.44 -49.28 38.86
CA PHE A 143 4.36 -49.72 39.91
C PHE A 143 4.07 -49.10 41.29
N GLY A 144 3.31 -48.01 41.36
CA GLY A 144 2.86 -47.37 42.60
C GLY A 144 1.62 -48.02 43.21
N MET A 145 0.95 -48.93 42.49
CA MET A 145 -0.23 -49.63 42.98
C MET A 145 0.15 -50.66 44.06
N ASN A 146 -0.65 -50.70 45.14
CA ASN A 146 -0.41 -51.50 46.35
C ASN A 146 -0.68 -53.01 46.16
N ILE A 147 -0.02 -53.65 45.18
CA ILE A 147 -0.07 -55.10 45.00
C ILE A 147 1.14 -55.72 45.70
N PRO A 148 0.97 -56.73 46.59
CA PRO A 148 2.08 -57.49 47.15
C PRO A 148 2.72 -58.35 46.06
N TYR A 149 3.72 -57.79 45.38
CA TYR A 149 4.52 -58.53 44.40
C TYR A 149 5.43 -59.53 45.10
N GLN A 150 5.39 -60.79 44.68
CA GLN A 150 6.15 -61.91 45.23
C GLN A 150 7.67 -61.83 44.92
N TRP A 151 8.10 -60.80 44.17
CA TRP A 151 9.49 -60.45 43.88
C TRP A 151 10.11 -59.43 44.86
N LYS A 152 9.34 -58.97 45.86
CA LYS A 152 9.81 -58.01 46.87
C LYS A 152 10.74 -58.64 47.91
N GLU A 153 10.74 -59.97 48.02
CA GLU A 153 11.62 -60.74 48.91
C GLU A 153 13.04 -60.82 48.31
N GLY A 154 13.84 -59.78 48.55
CA GLY A 154 15.27 -59.73 48.21
C GLY A 154 15.69 -58.70 47.16
N HIS A 155 14.75 -58.08 46.44
CA HIS A 155 15.07 -57.16 45.34
C HIS A 155 14.39 -55.78 45.46
N GLY A 156 14.60 -55.07 46.57
CA GLY A 156 14.06 -53.69 46.75
C GLY A 156 14.61 -52.64 45.77
N HIS A 157 15.73 -52.93 45.09
CA HIS A 157 16.39 -51.99 44.16
C HIS A 157 15.80 -52.00 42.75
N VAL A 158 15.16 -53.09 42.28
CA VAL A 158 14.71 -53.18 40.87
C VAL A 158 13.63 -52.16 40.56
N PHE A 159 12.73 -51.90 41.50
CA PHE A 159 11.73 -50.84 41.37
C PHE A 159 12.37 -49.47 41.14
N LYS A 160 13.35 -49.09 41.96
CA LYS A 160 14.06 -47.81 41.80
C LYS A 160 14.80 -47.74 40.46
N TRP A 161 15.49 -48.82 40.08
CA TRP A 161 16.20 -48.90 38.80
C TRP A 161 15.25 -48.81 37.59
N VAL A 162 14.09 -49.47 37.64
CA VAL A 162 13.09 -49.41 36.56
C VAL A 162 12.52 -48.01 36.42
N VAL A 163 12.18 -47.34 37.54
CA VAL A 163 11.68 -45.96 37.51
C VAL A 163 12.74 -44.99 36.98
N ILE A 164 13.98 -45.10 37.45
CA ILE A 164 15.09 -44.25 36.99
C ILE A 164 15.40 -44.50 35.51
N LEU A 165 15.50 -45.77 35.09
CA LEU A 165 15.79 -46.12 33.70
C LEU A 165 14.67 -45.67 32.76
N THR A 166 13.41 -45.79 33.18
CA THR A 166 12.26 -45.30 32.41
C THR A 166 12.26 -43.77 32.33
N ALA A 167 12.54 -43.06 33.42
CA ALA A 167 12.67 -41.61 33.42
C ALA A 167 13.79 -41.12 32.48
N VAL A 168 14.96 -41.76 32.55
CA VAL A 168 16.11 -41.47 31.69
C VAL A 168 15.80 -41.77 30.23
N ALA A 169 15.18 -42.91 29.92
CA ALA A 169 14.78 -43.25 28.56
C ALA A 169 13.77 -42.24 28.00
N CYS A 170 12.77 -41.84 28.80
CA CYS A 170 11.75 -40.88 28.40
C CYS A 170 12.34 -39.47 28.19
N GLY A 171 13.22 -39.02 29.09
CA GLY A 171 13.95 -37.77 28.96
C GLY A 171 14.91 -37.77 27.77
N SER A 172 15.59 -38.89 27.50
CA SER A 172 16.46 -39.04 26.33
C SER A 172 15.68 -38.98 25.02
N LEU A 173 14.51 -39.62 24.95
CA LEU A 173 13.63 -39.53 23.79
C LEU A 173 13.13 -38.09 23.58
N PHE A 174 12.72 -37.41 24.65
CA PHE A 174 12.31 -36.00 24.61
C PHE A 174 13.43 -35.09 24.09
N LEU A 175 14.65 -35.24 24.62
CA LEU A 175 15.82 -34.49 24.16
C LEU A 175 16.19 -34.82 22.72
N SER A 176 16.06 -36.09 22.30
CA SER A 176 16.32 -36.50 20.92
C SER A 176 15.32 -35.87 19.95
N ILE A 177 14.04 -35.81 20.31
CA ILE A 177 12.98 -35.15 19.53
C ILE A 177 13.26 -33.65 19.43
N ILE A 178 13.61 -32.99 20.54
CA ILE A 178 13.97 -31.57 20.54
C ILE A 178 15.23 -31.31 19.71
N SER A 179 16.26 -32.13 19.90
CA SER A 179 17.51 -32.01 19.15
C SER A 179 17.29 -32.23 17.66
N TYR A 180 16.44 -33.18 17.29
CA TYR A 180 16.05 -33.40 15.90
C TYR A 180 15.27 -32.21 15.33
N ALA A 181 14.29 -31.68 16.08
CA ALA A 181 13.53 -30.50 15.69
C ALA A 181 14.42 -29.24 15.53
N ARG A 182 15.44 -29.09 16.38
CA ARG A 182 16.44 -28.02 16.27
C ARG A 182 17.39 -28.23 15.10
N HIS A 183 17.90 -29.45 14.90
CA HIS A 183 18.90 -29.75 13.88
C HIS A 183 18.32 -29.81 12.46
N LYS A 184 17.02 -30.10 12.31
CA LYS A 184 16.36 -30.13 10.99
C LYS A 184 15.92 -28.74 10.49
N GLY A 185 16.35 -27.66 11.14
CA GLY A 185 16.29 -26.32 10.56
C GLY A 185 14.96 -25.59 10.71
N LEU A 186 14.14 -25.87 11.74
CA LEU A 186 13.05 -24.96 12.11
C LEU A 186 13.49 -23.79 13.01
N VAL A 187 14.78 -23.70 13.34
CA VAL A 187 15.36 -22.56 14.08
C VAL A 187 16.54 -22.01 13.29
N GLY A 188 16.24 -21.09 12.38
CA GLY A 188 17.21 -20.18 11.78
C GLY A 188 18.05 -20.74 10.62
N SER A 189 17.62 -20.45 9.40
CA SER A 189 18.38 -19.54 8.54
C SER A 189 17.46 -18.46 8.02
#